data_AF-S0GQT0-F1
#
_entry.id   AF-S0GQT0-F1
#
_cell.length_a   1.000
_cell.length_b   1.000
_cell.length_c   1.000
_cell.angle_alpha   90.00
_cell.angle_beta   90.00
_cell.angle_gamma   90.00
#
_symmetry.space_group_name_H-M   'P 1'
#
loop_
_entity.id
_entity.type
_entity.pdbx_description
1 polymer ?
#
loop_
_entity_poly.entity_id
_entity_poly.type
_entity_poly.pdbx_seq_one_letter_code
_entity_poly.pdbx_strand_id
1 'polypeptide(L)'
;MPRPSRKGLDYFPLDTTILNDIKVRRIKRQFGADAFLLYISLLCDIYSNGYYIEATDDYLFDQGEKLGIAENKVLEILLACVKIGLFNNELFMENRILTSKSIQERFSLATKKRADNQVVEYKCGFVSAPETPVSVSETPSKQGLSTQSKVNESKVNLQQQQQHAREEPKEEPQNLDEEREQWKDALLADEDWQATIVRYSGKGIAVLQYAREAMTVFDDFLRLKFSLDTIRTKKDYSQSFIGWWRYHNFNLKTEELSGGVQQHIPKVIYSSGRPERSSKVEELMETGKRATEIAMKIYNSQAV
;
A
#
# COMPACT_ATOMS: atom_id res chain seq x y z
N MET A 1 4.31 -24.38 28.59
CA MET A 1 5.12 -23.33 29.26
C MET A 1 4.78 -21.98 28.63
N PRO A 2 4.89 -20.84 29.35
CA PRO A 2 4.61 -19.52 28.78
C PRO A 2 5.71 -19.10 27.80
N ARG A 3 5.36 -18.49 26.66
CA ARG A 3 6.33 -17.81 25.78
C ARG A 3 6.74 -16.48 26.43
N PRO A 4 8.05 -16.16 26.61
CA PRO A 4 8.48 -14.87 27.14
C PRO A 4 8.03 -13.69 26.27
N SER A 5 7.80 -12.53 26.90
CA SER A 5 7.33 -11.32 26.19
C SER A 5 8.40 -10.72 25.28
N ARG A 6 8.11 -10.66 23.98
CA ARG A 6 8.95 -9.94 23.00
C ARG A 6 8.73 -8.44 23.14
N LYS A 7 9.82 -7.67 23.25
CA LYS A 7 9.80 -6.19 23.28
C LYS A 7 10.28 -5.55 21.97
N GLY A 8 10.69 -6.31 20.95
CA GLY A 8 11.08 -5.77 19.65
C GLY A 8 11.57 -6.81 18.63
N LEU A 9 11.61 -6.34 17.38
CA LEU A 9 12.19 -6.89 16.13
C LEU A 9 12.08 -8.41 15.86
N ASP A 10 11.29 -8.74 14.83
CA ASP A 10 11.31 -10.04 14.14
C ASP A 10 11.84 -9.95 12.68
N TYR A 11 11.98 -8.75 12.07
CA TYR A 11 13.06 -8.43 11.13
C TYR A 11 13.26 -6.90 10.94
N PHE A 12 14.52 -6.53 10.67
CA PHE A 12 15.01 -5.27 10.05
C PHE A 12 16.52 -5.48 9.88
N PRO A 13 17.02 -5.57 8.63
CA PRO A 13 17.79 -4.43 8.13
C PRO A 13 17.50 -4.12 6.66
N LEU A 14 17.26 -2.84 6.37
CA LEU A 14 17.11 -2.28 5.04
C LEU A 14 18.19 -1.21 4.85
N ASP A 15 18.76 -1.10 3.64
CA ASP A 15 19.79 -0.09 3.35
C ASP A 15 19.25 1.32 3.64
N THR A 16 19.86 2.04 4.58
CA THR A 16 19.45 3.41 4.96
C THR A 16 19.53 4.40 3.79
N THR A 17 20.32 4.06 2.77
CA THR A 17 20.50 4.80 1.53
C THR A 17 19.56 4.36 0.40
N ILE A 18 18.63 3.41 0.59
CA ILE A 18 17.77 2.90 -0.49
C ILE A 18 16.91 3.99 -1.13
N LEU A 19 16.42 4.97 -0.34
CA LEU A 19 15.69 6.13 -0.85
C LEU A 19 16.61 7.17 -1.52
N ASN A 20 17.92 7.05 -1.36
CA ASN A 20 18.94 7.87 -2.01
C ASN A 20 19.50 7.23 -3.30
N ASP A 21 19.20 5.96 -3.58
CA ASP A 21 19.55 5.31 -4.83
C ASP A 21 18.87 6.03 -6.01
N ILE A 22 19.65 6.37 -7.04
CA ILE A 22 19.19 7.16 -8.18
C ILE A 22 18.17 6.40 -9.05
N LYS A 23 18.26 5.08 -9.14
CA LYS A 23 17.31 4.22 -9.85
C LYS A 23 16.00 4.15 -9.08
N VAL A 24 16.06 3.93 -7.76
CA VAL A 24 14.87 3.93 -6.88
C VAL A 24 14.13 5.27 -6.92
N ARG A 25 14.85 6.40 -6.84
CA ARG A 25 14.23 7.73 -6.98
C ARG A 25 13.61 7.96 -8.36
N ARG A 26 14.21 7.43 -9.44
CA ARG A 26 13.68 7.57 -10.80
C ARG A 26 12.38 6.77 -10.99
N ILE A 27 12.29 5.52 -10.53
CA ILE A 27 11.02 4.75 -10.60
C ILE A 27 9.93 5.40 -9.73
N LYS A 28 10.28 5.88 -8.52
CA LYS A 28 9.37 6.58 -7.62
C LYS A 28 8.85 7.89 -8.22
N ARG A 29 9.68 8.61 -9.00
CA ARG A 29 9.25 9.81 -9.74
C ARG A 29 8.25 9.48 -10.85
N GLN A 30 8.33 8.31 -11.47
CA GLN A 30 7.48 7.92 -12.58
C GLN A 30 6.14 7.33 -12.14
N PHE A 31 6.11 6.48 -11.11
CA PHE A 31 4.90 5.73 -10.70
C PHE A 31 4.45 5.98 -9.25
N GLY A 32 5.10 6.90 -8.53
CA GLY A 32 4.72 7.26 -7.16
C GLY A 32 5.12 6.22 -6.11
N ALA A 33 4.28 6.06 -5.08
CA ALA A 33 4.53 5.15 -3.97
C ALA A 33 4.53 3.68 -4.41
N ASP A 34 3.66 3.31 -5.34
CA ASP A 34 3.45 1.94 -5.83
C ASP A 34 4.73 1.31 -6.37
N ALA A 35 5.57 2.08 -7.09
CA ALA A 35 6.86 1.57 -7.57
C ALA A 35 7.84 1.27 -6.44
N PHE A 36 7.83 2.06 -5.37
CA PHE A 36 8.66 1.78 -4.21
C PHE A 36 8.11 0.57 -3.44
N LEU A 37 6.79 0.49 -3.26
CA LEU A 37 6.13 -0.61 -2.57
C LEU A 37 6.36 -1.95 -3.28
N LEU A 38 6.13 -2.02 -4.60
CA LEU A 38 6.40 -3.21 -5.41
C LEU A 38 7.88 -3.59 -5.36
N TYR A 39 8.80 -2.63 -5.55
CA TYR A 39 10.23 -2.93 -5.50
C TYR A 39 10.67 -3.50 -4.13
N ILE A 40 10.14 -2.99 -3.02
CA ILE A 40 10.41 -3.55 -1.68
C ILE A 40 9.80 -4.95 -1.54
N SER A 41 8.56 -5.19 -2.00
CA SER A 41 7.92 -6.51 -1.96
C SER A 41 8.72 -7.55 -2.74
N LEU A 42 9.14 -7.23 -3.97
CA LEU A 42 9.98 -8.08 -4.80
C LEU A 42 11.33 -8.38 -4.12
N LEU A 43 11.97 -7.40 -3.47
CA LEU A 43 13.20 -7.66 -2.71
C LEU A 43 12.96 -8.58 -1.51
N CYS A 44 11.85 -8.44 -0.79
CA CYS A 44 11.48 -9.34 0.30
C CYS A 44 11.31 -10.79 -0.18
N ASP A 45 10.55 -10.97 -1.26
CA ASP A 45 10.29 -12.29 -1.85
C ASP A 45 11.55 -12.90 -2.49
N ILE A 46 12.46 -12.08 -3.04
CA ILE A 46 13.78 -12.53 -3.50
C ILE A 46 14.64 -13.03 -2.33
N TYR A 47 14.77 -12.24 -1.26
CA TYR A 47 15.66 -12.61 -0.15
C TYR A 47 15.10 -13.71 0.77
N SER A 48 13.80 -14.02 0.70
CA SER A 48 13.23 -15.22 1.33
C SER A 48 13.52 -16.49 0.54
N ASN A 49 13.60 -16.41 -0.79
CA ASN A 49 13.88 -17.54 -1.69
C ASN A 49 15.36 -17.67 -2.09
N GLY A 50 16.20 -16.68 -1.75
CA GLY A 50 17.64 -16.69 -1.97
C GLY A 50 18.14 -15.38 -2.57
N TYR A 51 18.58 -15.43 -3.83
CA TYR A 51 19.15 -14.30 -4.57
C TYR A 51 18.44 -14.00 -5.89
N TYR A 52 17.37 -14.72 -6.21
CA TYR A 52 16.50 -14.50 -7.36
C TYR A 52 15.11 -15.11 -7.12
N ILE A 53 14.14 -14.71 -7.94
CA ILE A 53 12.87 -15.42 -8.17
C ILE A 53 12.55 -15.45 -9.66
N GLU A 54 11.60 -16.27 -10.05
CA GLU A 54 10.98 -16.27 -11.37
C GLU A 54 9.69 -15.43 -11.33
N ALA A 55 9.52 -14.52 -12.30
CA ALA A 55 8.33 -13.70 -12.47
C ALA A 55 7.36 -14.35 -13.46
N THR A 56 6.71 -15.42 -12.99
CA THR A 56 5.54 -15.99 -13.67
C THR A 56 4.37 -15.01 -13.63
N ASP A 57 3.42 -15.16 -14.55
CA ASP A 57 2.28 -14.24 -14.64
C ASP A 57 1.38 -14.35 -13.39
N ASP A 58 1.16 -15.56 -12.88
CA ASP A 58 0.49 -15.81 -11.59
C ASP A 58 1.18 -15.07 -10.43
N TYR A 59 2.52 -15.06 -10.37
CA TYR A 59 3.24 -14.33 -9.32
C TYR A 59 3.05 -12.81 -9.45
N LEU A 60 2.96 -12.27 -10.67
CA LEU A 60 2.72 -10.85 -10.88
C LEU A 60 1.27 -10.44 -10.54
N PHE A 61 0.31 -11.33 -10.82
CA PHE A 61 -1.07 -11.21 -10.34
C PHE A 61 -1.12 -11.17 -8.80
N ASP A 62 -0.47 -12.14 -8.13
CA ASP A 62 -0.38 -12.20 -6.66
C ASP A 62 0.24 -10.92 -6.07
N GLN A 63 1.28 -10.35 -6.69
CA GLN A 63 1.85 -9.05 -6.26
C GLN A 63 0.84 -7.91 -6.42
N GLY A 64 0.01 -7.93 -7.47
CA GLY A 64 -1.06 -6.95 -7.67
C GLY A 64 -2.10 -6.99 -6.56
N GLU A 65 -2.63 -8.19 -6.25
CA GLU A 65 -3.58 -8.39 -5.16
C GLU A 65 -2.98 -8.02 -3.79
N LYS A 66 -1.80 -8.57 -3.47
CA LYS A 66 -1.05 -8.35 -2.21
C LYS A 66 -0.82 -6.86 -1.90
N LEU A 67 -0.61 -6.03 -2.93
CA LEU A 67 -0.23 -4.63 -2.80
C LEU A 67 -1.35 -3.64 -3.15
N GLY A 68 -2.48 -4.10 -3.68
CA GLY A 68 -3.57 -3.26 -4.18
C GLY A 68 -3.20 -2.47 -5.44
N ILE A 69 -2.32 -3.02 -6.28
CA ILE A 69 -1.82 -2.41 -7.52
C ILE A 69 -2.43 -3.17 -8.70
N ALA A 70 -3.03 -2.46 -9.67
CA ALA A 70 -3.57 -3.10 -10.88
C ALA A 70 -2.46 -3.84 -11.66
N GLU A 71 -2.78 -5.04 -12.17
CA GLU A 71 -1.81 -5.96 -12.79
C GLU A 71 -1.02 -5.33 -13.94
N ASN A 72 -1.70 -4.59 -14.83
CA ASN A 72 -1.06 -3.82 -15.89
C ASN A 72 0.01 -2.84 -15.34
N LYS A 73 -0.29 -2.17 -14.23
CA LYS A 73 0.62 -1.24 -13.56
C LYS A 73 1.77 -1.97 -12.84
N VAL A 74 1.53 -3.16 -12.29
CA VAL A 74 2.60 -4.04 -11.76
C VAL A 74 3.60 -4.35 -12.87
N LEU A 75 3.13 -4.78 -14.05
CA LEU A 75 3.97 -5.11 -15.20
C LEU A 75 4.72 -3.87 -15.74
N GLU A 76 4.05 -2.72 -15.87
CA GLU A 76 4.70 -1.45 -16.28
C GLU A 76 5.83 -1.03 -15.33
N ILE A 77 5.58 -1.09 -14.02
CA ILE A 77 6.60 -0.78 -13.00
C ILE A 77 7.75 -1.78 -13.10
N LEU A 78 7.46 -3.08 -13.24
CA LEU A 78 8.48 -4.12 -13.33
C LEU A 78 9.39 -3.92 -14.54
N LEU A 79 8.79 -3.68 -15.72
CA LEU A 79 9.53 -3.37 -16.95
C LEU A 79 10.39 -2.11 -16.80
N ALA A 80 9.92 -1.09 -16.07
CA ALA A 80 10.71 0.08 -15.74
C ALA A 80 11.88 -0.23 -14.79
N CYS A 81 11.67 -1.07 -13.76
CA CYS A 81 12.72 -1.56 -12.85
C CYS A 81 13.80 -2.36 -13.60
N VAL A 82 13.42 -3.17 -14.58
CA VAL A 82 14.34 -3.89 -15.46
C VAL A 82 15.08 -2.91 -16.38
N LYS A 83 14.37 -2.01 -17.07
CA LYS A 83 14.94 -1.00 -17.98
C LYS A 83 15.94 -0.05 -17.31
N ILE A 84 15.74 0.25 -16.03
CA ILE A 84 16.64 1.13 -15.25
C ILE A 84 17.79 0.37 -14.55
N GLY A 85 17.82 -0.96 -14.68
CA GLY A 85 18.86 -1.81 -14.12
C GLY A 85 18.77 -2.00 -12.60
N LEU A 86 17.57 -1.99 -12.00
CA LEU A 86 17.36 -2.55 -10.66
C LEU A 86 17.38 -4.08 -10.70
N PHE A 87 16.85 -4.64 -11.79
CA PHE A 87 16.99 -6.04 -12.20
C PHE A 87 17.84 -6.14 -13.48
N ASN A 88 18.49 -7.28 -13.71
CA ASN A 88 19.20 -7.56 -14.95
C ASN A 88 18.19 -7.69 -16.12
N ASN A 89 18.54 -7.16 -17.30
CA ASN A 89 17.65 -7.14 -18.47
C ASN A 89 17.59 -8.50 -19.17
N GLU A 90 18.73 -9.10 -19.46
CA GLU A 90 18.87 -10.36 -20.18
C GLU A 90 18.14 -11.50 -19.45
N LEU A 91 18.44 -11.71 -18.17
CA LEU A 91 17.82 -12.75 -17.33
C LEU A 91 16.29 -12.60 -17.19
N PHE A 92 15.78 -11.36 -17.20
CA PHE A 92 14.33 -11.13 -17.18
C PHE A 92 13.69 -11.40 -18.54
N MET A 93 14.32 -11.00 -19.64
CA MET A 93 13.76 -11.17 -20.98
C MET A 93 13.86 -12.63 -21.47
N GLU A 94 14.94 -13.34 -21.13
CA GLU A 94 15.18 -14.73 -21.57
C GLU A 94 14.56 -15.77 -20.63
N ASN A 95 14.50 -15.50 -19.32
CA ASN A 95 14.12 -16.50 -18.32
C ASN A 95 13.08 -16.03 -17.31
N ARG A 96 12.52 -14.82 -17.45
CA ARG A 96 11.64 -14.17 -16.45
C ARG A 96 12.28 -14.06 -15.05
N ILE A 97 13.61 -14.14 -14.93
CA ILE A 97 14.30 -14.12 -13.64
C ILE A 97 14.49 -12.69 -13.13
N LEU A 98 14.04 -12.44 -11.90
CA LEU A 98 14.28 -11.19 -11.17
C LEU A 98 15.49 -11.34 -10.24
N THR A 99 16.61 -10.77 -10.67
CA THR A 99 17.85 -10.66 -9.88
C THR A 99 18.70 -9.50 -10.39
N SER A 100 19.76 -9.14 -9.68
CA SER A 100 20.83 -8.26 -10.18
C SER A 100 22.12 -8.49 -9.40
N LYS A 101 23.25 -8.01 -9.93
CA LYS A 101 24.55 -8.11 -9.26
C LYS A 101 24.50 -7.62 -7.81
N SER A 102 23.87 -6.48 -7.54
CA SER A 102 23.75 -5.92 -6.17
C SER A 102 22.83 -6.72 -5.25
N ILE A 103 21.88 -7.48 -5.79
CA ILE A 103 21.05 -8.42 -5.03
C ILE A 103 21.86 -9.66 -4.66
N GLN A 104 22.55 -10.24 -5.65
CA GLN A 104 23.41 -11.42 -5.48
C GLN A 104 24.56 -11.14 -4.50
N GLU A 105 25.21 -9.99 -4.61
CA GLU A 105 26.27 -9.54 -3.68
C GLU A 105 25.74 -9.37 -2.26
N ARG A 106 24.61 -8.68 -2.06
CA ARG A 106 24.01 -8.50 -0.73
C ARG A 106 23.58 -9.84 -0.11
N PHE A 107 22.98 -10.74 -0.89
CA PHE A 107 22.66 -12.09 -0.42
C PHE A 107 23.92 -12.90 -0.07
N SER A 108 24.96 -12.85 -0.91
CA SER A 108 26.24 -13.51 -0.65
C SER A 108 26.92 -12.97 0.62
N LEU A 109 26.91 -11.66 0.85
CA LEU A 109 27.44 -11.05 2.07
C LEU A 109 26.62 -11.43 3.32
N ALA A 110 25.30 -11.53 3.20
CA ALA A 110 24.41 -11.94 4.28
C ALA A 110 24.53 -13.44 4.63
N THR A 111 24.83 -14.29 3.64
CA THR A 111 25.00 -15.75 3.82
C THR A 111 26.44 -16.16 4.13
N LYS A 112 27.47 -15.42 3.69
CA LYS A 112 28.88 -15.65 4.08
C LYS A 112 29.07 -15.67 5.61
N LYS A 113 28.33 -14.84 6.35
CA LYS A 113 28.32 -14.85 7.83
C LYS A 113 27.69 -16.12 8.45
N ARG A 114 27.04 -16.96 7.65
CA ARG A 114 26.44 -18.25 8.04
C ARG A 114 27.27 -19.44 7.51
N ALA A 115 28.14 -19.21 6.54
CA ALA A 115 28.74 -20.22 5.68
C ALA A 115 30.12 -20.71 6.17
N ASP A 116 30.27 -20.91 7.47
CA ASP A 116 31.39 -21.71 8.02
C ASP A 116 31.17 -23.23 7.78
N ASN A 117 30.10 -23.61 7.06
CA ASN A 117 29.68 -25.01 6.88
C ASN A 117 28.82 -25.34 5.64
N GLN A 118 28.77 -24.50 4.58
CA GLN A 118 28.10 -24.91 3.32
C GLN A 118 28.50 -24.08 2.09
N VAL A 119 28.77 -24.78 0.98
CA VAL A 119 28.97 -24.19 -0.35
C VAL A 119 27.60 -23.89 -0.97
N VAL A 120 27.32 -22.63 -1.28
CA VAL A 120 26.13 -22.24 -2.03
C VAL A 120 26.44 -22.33 -3.52
N GLU A 121 25.83 -23.30 -4.21
CA GLU A 121 25.89 -23.42 -5.66
C GLU A 121 24.89 -22.45 -6.31
N TYR A 122 25.40 -21.52 -7.12
CA TYR A 122 24.57 -20.48 -7.75
C TYR A 122 24.07 -20.97 -9.13
N LYS A 123 22.80 -21.39 -9.18
CA LYS A 123 22.12 -21.92 -10.37
C LYS A 123 21.93 -20.89 -11.50
N CYS A 124 21.92 -19.60 -11.15
CA CYS A 124 22.10 -18.51 -12.12
C CYS A 124 23.55 -18.04 -12.04
N GLY A 125 24.22 -17.93 -13.19
CA GLY A 125 25.56 -17.34 -13.25
C GLY A 125 25.60 -15.99 -12.55
N PHE A 126 26.65 -15.74 -11.76
CA PHE A 126 26.85 -14.43 -11.14
C PHE A 126 26.86 -13.37 -12.24
N VAL A 127 26.07 -12.30 -12.08
CA VAL A 127 25.93 -11.27 -13.13
C VAL A 127 27.25 -10.50 -13.24
N SER A 128 28.13 -11.03 -14.09
CA SER A 128 29.45 -10.47 -14.34
C SER A 128 29.32 -9.38 -15.40
N ALA A 129 29.55 -8.13 -14.99
CA ALA A 129 29.84 -7.08 -15.95
C ALA A 129 31.25 -7.32 -16.52
N PRO A 130 31.52 -6.98 -17.80
CA PRO A 130 32.87 -7.06 -18.34
C PRO A 130 33.81 -6.21 -17.49
N GLU A 131 34.83 -6.84 -16.92
CA GLU A 131 35.91 -6.13 -16.23
C GLU A 131 36.72 -5.38 -17.29
N THR A 132 36.44 -4.09 -17.49
CA THR A 132 37.45 -3.17 -18.02
C THR A 132 38.43 -2.87 -16.88
N PRO A 133 39.68 -3.38 -16.94
CA PRO A 133 40.66 -3.12 -15.90
C PRO A 133 41.06 -1.64 -15.91
N VAL A 134 40.66 -0.90 -14.88
CA VAL A 134 41.13 0.46 -14.64
C VAL A 134 42.56 0.38 -14.09
N SER A 135 43.54 0.38 -15.00
CA SER A 135 44.92 0.70 -14.65
C SER A 135 45.06 2.22 -14.58
N VAL A 136 45.65 2.73 -13.50
CA VAL A 136 45.86 4.17 -13.29
C VAL A 136 47.27 4.56 -13.73
N SER A 137 47.37 5.38 -14.78
CA SER A 137 48.55 6.26 -14.97
C SER A 137 48.17 7.55 -15.70
N GLU A 138 48.21 8.64 -14.92
CA GLU A 138 48.56 10.04 -15.22
C GLU A 138 48.12 10.72 -16.55
N THR A 139 47.38 11.81 -16.38
CA THR A 139 47.03 12.87 -17.36
C THR A 139 48.25 13.56 -18.00
N PRO A 140 48.15 14.12 -19.24
CA PRO A 140 47.63 15.49 -19.36
C PRO A 140 46.79 15.87 -20.61
N SER A 141 45.86 16.79 -20.36
CA SER A 141 45.15 17.74 -21.25
C SER A 141 45.56 17.91 -22.73
N LYS A 142 44.57 17.90 -23.66
CA LYS A 142 44.15 19.11 -24.43
C LYS A 142 42.91 18.93 -25.33
N GLN A 143 42.39 20.09 -25.75
CA GLN A 143 41.21 20.40 -26.58
C GLN A 143 41.07 19.64 -27.91
N GLY A 144 39.85 19.54 -28.46
CA GLY A 144 39.66 19.44 -29.92
C GLY A 144 38.34 18.85 -30.43
N LEU A 145 37.55 19.71 -31.08
CA LEU A 145 36.48 19.50 -32.09
C LEU A 145 36.26 18.12 -32.77
N SER A 146 35.03 17.99 -33.33
CA SER A 146 34.68 17.26 -34.57
C SER A 146 34.60 15.71 -34.55
N THR A 147 33.87 15.01 -35.44
CA THR A 147 32.74 15.34 -36.36
C THR A 147 32.22 14.01 -36.98
N GLN A 148 30.89 13.85 -37.17
CA GLN A 148 30.22 12.81 -38.03
C GLN A 148 30.45 11.32 -37.66
N SER A 149 29.76 10.30 -38.19
CA SER A 149 28.38 10.07 -38.75
C SER A 149 28.24 8.52 -38.87
N LYS A 150 27.10 7.83 -38.66
CA LYS A 150 25.88 7.64 -39.48
C LYS A 150 24.96 6.74 -38.62
N VAL A 151 23.68 7.05 -38.40
CA VAL A 151 22.53 6.69 -39.26
C VAL A 151 22.47 5.21 -39.66
N ASN A 152 21.49 4.48 -39.10
CA ASN A 152 20.45 3.83 -39.91
C ASN A 152 19.15 3.64 -39.10
N GLU A 153 18.03 3.61 -39.82
CA GLU A 153 16.68 3.82 -39.29
C GLU A 153 15.93 2.50 -39.04
N SER A 154 14.92 2.54 -38.16
CA SER A 154 13.76 1.64 -38.19
C SER A 154 12.62 2.23 -37.34
N LYS A 155 11.96 3.25 -37.89
CA LYS A 155 10.85 3.97 -37.23
C LYS A 155 9.52 3.71 -37.95
N VAL A 156 9.02 2.48 -37.94
CA VAL A 156 7.61 2.12 -38.23
C VAL A 156 7.31 0.77 -37.55
N ASN A 157 6.51 0.75 -36.46
CA ASN A 157 5.39 -0.21 -36.26
C ASN A 157 4.59 -0.09 -34.93
N LEU A 158 4.67 1.03 -34.19
CA LEU A 158 4.03 1.14 -32.86
C LEU A 158 2.68 1.88 -32.81
N GLN A 159 2.06 2.17 -33.96
CA GLN A 159 0.84 3.00 -34.05
C GLN A 159 -0.42 2.29 -34.57
N GLN A 160 -0.37 0.99 -34.88
CA GLN A 160 -1.54 0.24 -35.39
C GLN A 160 -2.29 -0.62 -34.36
N GLN A 161 -1.86 -0.67 -33.10
CA GLN A 161 -2.58 -1.39 -32.02
C GLN A 161 -3.40 -0.50 -31.08
N GLN A 162 -3.47 0.82 -31.31
CA GLN A 162 -4.28 1.75 -30.48
C GLN A 162 -5.63 2.13 -31.10
N GLN A 163 -6.08 1.41 -32.15
CA GLN A 163 -7.35 1.68 -32.84
C GLN A 163 -8.17 0.40 -33.11
N HIS A 164 -8.38 -0.44 -32.09
CA HIS A 164 -9.52 -1.37 -32.06
C HIS A 164 -9.84 -1.86 -30.63
N ALA A 165 -10.42 -0.98 -29.81
CA ALA A 165 -11.21 -1.32 -28.60
C ALA A 165 -11.84 -0.04 -28.00
N ARG A 166 -12.50 0.78 -28.82
CA ARG A 166 -13.42 1.82 -28.32
C ARG A 166 -14.77 1.66 -28.99
N GLU A 167 -15.48 0.64 -28.54
CA GLU A 167 -16.93 0.61 -28.58
C GLU A 167 -17.40 0.79 -27.14
N GLU A 168 -18.14 1.87 -26.88
CA GLU A 168 -18.88 2.03 -25.64
C GLU A 168 -20.10 1.10 -25.71
N PRO A 169 -20.28 0.14 -24.79
CA PRO A 169 -21.58 -0.49 -24.61
C PRO A 169 -22.53 0.60 -24.10
N LYS A 170 -23.46 1.01 -24.95
CA LYS A 170 -24.63 1.76 -24.49
C LYS A 170 -25.49 0.83 -23.65
N GLU A 171 -26.12 1.42 -22.63
CA GLU A 171 -27.04 0.78 -21.67
C GLU A 171 -26.35 -0.10 -20.61
N GLU A 172 -26.13 0.50 -19.43
CA GLU A 172 -26.02 -0.26 -18.18
C GLU A 172 -27.30 -1.10 -18.02
N PRO A 173 -27.20 -2.39 -17.65
CA PRO A 173 -28.38 -3.18 -17.35
C PRO A 173 -29.05 -2.62 -16.09
N GLN A 174 -30.19 -1.95 -16.27
CA GLN A 174 -30.96 -1.23 -15.24
C GLN A 174 -31.25 -2.09 -13.99
N ASN A 175 -31.22 -3.41 -14.13
CA ASN A 175 -31.37 -4.38 -13.04
C ASN A 175 -30.24 -4.38 -12.00
N LEU A 176 -28.98 -4.03 -12.34
CA LEU A 176 -27.87 -4.20 -11.39
C LEU A 176 -27.90 -3.22 -10.21
N ASP A 177 -28.37 -1.98 -10.43
CA ASP A 177 -28.53 -1.01 -9.33
C ASP A 177 -29.75 -1.35 -8.46
N GLU A 178 -30.83 -1.87 -9.04
CA GLU A 178 -31.98 -2.43 -8.32
C GLU A 178 -31.61 -3.67 -7.50
N GLU A 179 -30.75 -4.54 -8.05
CA GLU A 179 -30.24 -5.74 -7.36
C GLU A 179 -29.30 -5.37 -6.19
N ARG A 180 -28.47 -4.32 -6.34
CA ARG A 180 -27.64 -3.79 -5.24
C ARG A 180 -28.46 -3.24 -4.09
N GLU A 181 -29.54 -2.49 -4.34
CA GLU A 181 -30.43 -2.04 -3.26
C GLU A 181 -31.04 -3.24 -2.51
N GLN A 182 -31.48 -4.28 -3.23
CA GLN A 182 -31.93 -5.53 -2.61
C GLN A 182 -30.83 -6.21 -1.79
N TRP A 183 -29.58 -6.20 -2.25
CA TRP A 183 -28.45 -6.72 -1.46
C TRP A 183 -28.20 -5.91 -0.19
N LYS A 184 -28.26 -4.57 -0.24
CA LYS A 184 -28.13 -3.70 0.95
C LYS A 184 -29.20 -4.05 1.98
N ASP A 185 -30.46 -4.09 1.57
CA ASP A 185 -31.57 -4.41 2.47
C ASP A 185 -31.46 -5.84 3.03
N ALA A 186 -31.08 -6.81 2.19
CA ALA A 186 -30.84 -8.18 2.62
C ALA A 186 -29.58 -8.37 3.49
N LEU A 187 -28.63 -7.42 3.52
CA LEU A 187 -27.47 -7.41 4.44
C LEU A 187 -27.83 -6.70 5.75
N LEU A 188 -28.58 -5.59 5.67
CA LEU A 188 -29.06 -4.87 6.85
C LEU A 188 -30.08 -5.69 7.67
N ALA A 189 -30.75 -6.68 7.06
CA ALA A 189 -31.62 -7.64 7.76
C ALA A 189 -30.89 -8.90 8.30
N ASP A 190 -29.60 -9.09 8.00
CA ASP A 190 -28.83 -10.30 8.31
C ASP A 190 -28.06 -10.13 9.64
N GLU A 191 -28.48 -10.83 10.69
CA GLU A 191 -27.92 -10.69 12.05
C GLU A 191 -26.42 -11.04 12.13
N ASP A 192 -25.97 -12.06 11.39
CA ASP A 192 -24.55 -12.45 11.34
C ASP A 192 -23.70 -11.39 10.63
N TRP A 193 -24.26 -10.77 9.58
CA TRP A 193 -23.63 -9.64 8.91
C TRP A 193 -23.61 -8.38 9.79
N GLN A 194 -24.71 -8.06 10.48
CA GLN A 194 -24.76 -6.96 11.46
C GLN A 194 -23.68 -7.14 12.56
N ALA A 195 -23.59 -8.34 13.15
CA ALA A 195 -22.56 -8.66 14.14
C ALA A 195 -21.14 -8.51 13.55
N THR A 196 -20.96 -8.87 12.29
CA THR A 196 -19.70 -8.73 11.55
C THR A 196 -19.29 -7.26 11.37
N ILE A 197 -20.18 -6.38 10.90
CA ILE A 197 -19.84 -4.96 10.72
C ILE A 197 -19.68 -4.23 12.06
N VAL A 198 -20.46 -4.58 13.09
CA VAL A 198 -20.28 -4.09 14.47
C VAL A 198 -18.88 -4.44 15.00
N ARG A 199 -18.41 -5.67 14.76
CA ARG A 199 -17.07 -6.12 15.18
C ARG A 199 -15.93 -5.39 14.44
N TYR A 200 -16.06 -5.16 13.14
CA TYR A 200 -14.98 -4.59 12.32
C TYR A 200 -14.96 -3.06 12.23
N SER A 201 -16.07 -2.38 12.55
CA SER A 201 -16.15 -0.92 12.50
C SER A 201 -15.49 -0.20 13.66
N GLY A 202 -15.33 -0.86 14.82
CA GLY A 202 -14.83 -0.22 16.05
C GLY A 202 -15.77 0.85 16.63
N LYS A 203 -17.01 0.98 16.13
CA LYS A 203 -18.03 1.92 16.63
C LYS A 203 -19.13 1.25 17.47
N GLY A 204 -19.08 -0.07 17.62
CA GLY A 204 -20.13 -0.83 18.29
C GLY A 204 -21.44 -0.79 17.51
N ILE A 205 -22.56 -1.02 18.22
CA ILE A 205 -23.91 -1.11 17.63
C ILE A 205 -24.33 0.17 16.89
N ALA A 206 -23.77 1.33 17.28
CA ALA A 206 -24.03 2.61 16.62
C ALA A 206 -23.70 2.62 15.11
N VAL A 207 -22.83 1.72 14.61
CA VAL A 207 -22.57 1.63 13.16
C VAL A 207 -23.81 1.25 12.35
N LEU A 208 -24.71 0.45 12.92
CA LEU A 208 -25.91 -0.04 12.21
C LEU A 208 -26.86 1.09 11.83
N GLN A 209 -26.86 2.19 12.58
CA GLN A 209 -27.66 3.39 12.31
C GLN A 209 -27.16 4.18 11.10
N TYR A 210 -25.92 3.98 10.67
CA TYR A 210 -25.28 4.69 9.55
C TYR A 210 -24.82 3.74 8.43
N ALA A 211 -25.21 2.46 8.52
CA ALA A 211 -24.71 1.42 7.63
C ALA A 211 -25.28 1.56 6.20
N ARG A 212 -26.47 2.14 6.03
CA ARG A 212 -27.05 2.36 4.69
C ARG A 212 -26.39 3.55 3.99
N GLU A 213 -26.16 4.63 4.71
CA GLU A 213 -25.43 5.83 4.26
C GLU A 213 -23.97 5.47 3.91
N ALA A 214 -23.35 4.62 4.73
CA ALA A 214 -22.05 4.04 4.45
C ALA A 214 -22.03 3.23 3.13
N MET A 215 -23.05 2.40 2.89
CA MET A 215 -23.19 1.64 1.64
C MET A 215 -23.39 2.56 0.43
N THR A 216 -24.11 3.69 0.56
CA THR A 216 -24.21 4.66 -0.55
C THR A 216 -22.87 5.34 -0.86
N VAL A 217 -22.08 5.71 0.15
CA VAL A 217 -20.73 6.27 -0.08
C VAL A 217 -19.77 5.22 -0.68
N PHE A 218 -19.94 3.95 -0.33
CA PHE A 218 -19.19 2.84 -0.95
C PHE A 218 -19.55 2.66 -2.43
N ASP A 219 -20.83 2.73 -2.79
CA ASP A 219 -21.26 2.64 -4.20
C ASP A 219 -20.69 3.78 -5.05
N ASP A 220 -20.69 5.01 -4.53
CA ASP A 220 -20.10 6.16 -5.23
C ASP A 220 -18.57 6.01 -5.37
N PHE A 221 -17.90 5.39 -4.39
CA PHE A 221 -16.49 5.00 -4.52
C PHE A 221 -16.27 3.95 -5.61
N LEU A 222 -17.16 2.95 -5.74
CA LEU A 222 -17.11 1.97 -6.84
C LEU A 222 -17.33 2.63 -8.21
N ARG A 223 -18.28 3.59 -8.30
CA ARG A 223 -18.54 4.39 -9.52
C ARG A 223 -17.30 5.18 -9.91
N LEU A 224 -16.68 5.88 -8.97
CA LEU A 224 -15.47 6.67 -9.21
C LEU A 224 -14.27 5.82 -9.65
N LYS A 225 -14.18 4.56 -9.20
CA LYS A 225 -13.10 3.62 -9.57
C LYS A 225 -13.39 2.76 -10.80
N PHE A 226 -14.52 2.95 -11.49
CA PHE A 226 -14.95 2.07 -12.59
C PHE A 226 -14.92 0.58 -12.18
N SER A 227 -15.40 0.29 -10.97
CA SER A 227 -15.31 -1.04 -10.34
C SER A 227 -16.69 -1.61 -9.96
N LEU A 228 -17.77 -1.21 -10.64
CA LEU A 228 -19.10 -1.79 -10.40
C LEU A 228 -19.23 -3.19 -11.00
N ASP A 229 -18.68 -3.37 -12.21
CA ASP A 229 -18.77 -4.58 -13.02
C ASP A 229 -18.02 -5.79 -12.43
N THR A 230 -17.11 -5.54 -11.49
CA THR A 230 -16.38 -6.57 -10.72
C THR A 230 -17.21 -7.15 -9.57
N ILE A 231 -18.16 -6.40 -9.01
CA ILE A 231 -19.03 -6.87 -7.92
C ILE A 231 -20.36 -7.36 -8.51
N ARG A 232 -20.50 -8.69 -8.56
CA ARG A 232 -21.62 -9.39 -9.22
C ARG A 232 -22.49 -10.22 -8.29
N THR A 233 -22.18 -10.29 -6.98
CA THR A 233 -23.01 -11.00 -6.00
C THR A 233 -23.12 -10.24 -4.68
N LYS A 234 -24.19 -10.51 -3.91
CA LYS A 234 -24.37 -10.06 -2.51
C LYS A 234 -23.16 -10.37 -1.63
N LYS A 235 -22.52 -11.53 -1.85
CA LYS A 235 -21.37 -11.97 -1.07
C LYS A 235 -20.14 -11.11 -1.35
N ASP A 236 -19.87 -10.85 -2.64
CA ASP A 236 -18.74 -10.02 -3.05
C ASP A 236 -18.97 -8.57 -2.57
N TYR A 237 -20.19 -8.04 -2.75
CA TYR A 237 -20.58 -6.73 -2.24
C TYR A 237 -20.32 -6.59 -0.73
N SER A 238 -20.76 -7.58 0.06
CA SER A 238 -20.52 -7.64 1.50
C SER A 238 -19.04 -7.66 1.87
N GLN A 239 -18.24 -8.51 1.21
CA GLN A 239 -16.81 -8.62 1.47
C GLN A 239 -16.03 -7.36 1.06
N SER A 240 -16.32 -6.81 -0.12
CA SER A 240 -15.73 -5.56 -0.61
C SER A 240 -16.13 -4.36 0.25
N PHE A 241 -17.38 -4.28 0.71
CA PHE A 241 -17.84 -3.25 1.65
C PHE A 241 -17.11 -3.34 2.99
N ILE A 242 -17.00 -4.54 3.58
CA ILE A 242 -16.24 -4.74 4.84
C ILE A 242 -14.76 -4.43 4.64
N GLY A 243 -14.18 -4.80 3.50
CA GLY A 243 -12.79 -4.49 3.14
C GLY A 243 -12.55 -2.98 3.01
N TRP A 244 -13.39 -2.29 2.25
CA TRP A 244 -13.41 -0.84 2.10
C TRP A 244 -13.57 -0.14 3.45
N TRP A 245 -14.57 -0.52 4.24
CA TRP A 245 -14.80 0.03 5.57
C TRP A 245 -13.59 -0.15 6.49
N ARG A 246 -12.97 -1.34 6.49
CA ARG A 246 -11.76 -1.61 7.28
C ARG A 246 -10.53 -0.83 6.83
N TYR A 247 -10.41 -0.55 5.53
CA TYR A 247 -9.32 0.24 4.96
C TYR A 247 -9.50 1.75 5.17
N HIS A 248 -10.74 2.22 5.17
CA HIS A 248 -11.11 3.64 5.35
C HIS A 248 -11.51 4.00 6.81
N ASN A 249 -11.47 3.06 7.75
CA ASN A 249 -11.48 3.27 9.19
C ASN A 249 -10.37 4.28 9.61
N PHE A 250 -10.65 5.44 10.23
CA PHE A 250 -11.96 6.05 10.44
C PHE A 250 -11.82 7.56 10.75
N ASN A 251 -11.96 8.45 9.75
CA ASN A 251 -12.06 9.90 9.98
C ASN A 251 -13.50 10.44 9.92
N LEU A 252 -14.42 9.73 9.24
CA LEU A 252 -15.83 10.09 9.27
C LEU A 252 -16.34 10.04 10.70
N LYS A 253 -16.70 11.20 11.27
CA LYS A 253 -17.52 11.20 12.47
C LYS A 253 -18.90 10.63 12.10
N THR A 254 -19.61 10.02 13.06
CA THR A 254 -21.02 9.65 12.85
C THR A 254 -21.88 10.87 12.48
N GLU A 255 -21.44 12.05 12.92
CA GLU A 255 -21.94 13.38 12.57
C GLU A 255 -21.80 13.73 11.08
N GLU A 256 -20.79 13.18 10.38
CA GLU A 256 -20.56 13.43 8.95
C GLU A 256 -21.43 12.53 8.07
N LEU A 257 -21.79 11.33 8.54
CA LEU A 257 -22.76 10.45 7.90
C LEU A 257 -24.20 10.93 8.08
N SER A 258 -24.52 11.64 9.18
CA SER A 258 -25.85 12.24 9.42
C SER A 258 -26.05 13.63 8.81
N GLY A 259 -25.13 14.10 7.95
CA GLY A 259 -25.19 15.45 7.38
C GLY A 259 -25.09 16.59 8.41
N GLY A 260 -24.46 16.33 9.56
CA GLY A 260 -24.29 17.28 10.67
C GLY A 260 -25.34 17.17 11.79
N VAL A 261 -26.32 16.27 11.69
CA VAL A 261 -27.35 16.10 12.73
C VAL A 261 -26.83 15.21 13.86
N GLN A 262 -26.49 15.80 15.01
CA GLN A 262 -26.20 15.05 16.23
C GLN A 262 -27.49 14.41 16.78
N GLN A 263 -27.77 13.15 16.41
CA GLN A 263 -28.75 12.35 17.13
C GLN A 263 -28.15 11.85 18.45
N HIS A 264 -28.93 11.93 19.53
CA HIS A 264 -28.46 11.70 20.89
C HIS A 264 -28.17 10.22 21.14
N ILE A 265 -26.93 9.79 20.89
CA ILE A 265 -26.47 8.40 21.12
C ILE A 265 -26.72 8.04 22.60
N PRO A 266 -27.48 6.97 22.89
CA PRO A 266 -27.62 6.49 24.26
C PRO A 266 -26.26 5.99 24.77
N LYS A 267 -25.71 6.63 25.81
CA LYS A 267 -24.54 6.10 26.51
C LYS A 267 -24.95 4.77 27.17
N VAL A 268 -24.35 3.66 26.72
CA VAL A 268 -24.45 2.37 27.41
C VAL A 268 -23.64 2.46 28.69
N ILE A 269 -24.32 2.78 29.79
CA ILE A 269 -23.72 2.79 31.13
C ILE A 269 -23.62 1.33 31.59
N TYR A 270 -22.42 0.76 31.50
CA TYR A 270 -22.11 -0.46 32.25
C TYR A 270 -22.08 -0.09 33.73
N SER A 271 -23.10 -0.53 34.48
CA SER A 271 -23.18 -0.33 35.93
C SER A 271 -22.15 -1.19 36.67
N SER A 272 -20.87 -0.83 36.58
CA SER A 272 -19.87 -1.26 37.54
C SER A 272 -20.10 -0.44 38.81
N GLY A 273 -20.64 -1.06 39.87
CA GLY A 273 -20.94 -0.42 41.17
C GLY A 273 -19.70 -0.01 41.96
N ARG A 274 -18.83 0.81 41.37
CA ARG A 274 -17.70 1.49 42.01
C ARG A 274 -17.79 2.97 41.62
N PRO A 275 -17.55 3.92 42.55
CA PRO A 275 -17.47 5.33 42.19
C PRO A 275 -16.38 5.51 41.12
N GLU A 276 -16.78 6.17 40.04
CA GLU A 276 -15.95 6.43 38.87
C GLU A 276 -14.72 7.24 39.34
N ARG A 277 -13.53 6.66 39.27
CA ARG A 277 -12.30 7.39 39.58
C ARG A 277 -12.08 8.40 38.47
N SER A 278 -12.12 9.68 38.81
CA SER A 278 -11.77 10.79 37.93
C SER A 278 -10.50 10.47 37.15
N SER A 279 -10.54 10.72 35.84
CA SER A 279 -9.35 10.54 35.02
C SER A 279 -8.27 11.51 35.50
N LYS A 280 -6.99 11.12 35.46
CA LYS A 280 -5.88 12.02 35.80
C LYS A 280 -5.85 13.29 34.93
N VAL A 281 -6.42 13.20 33.72
CA VAL A 281 -6.63 14.34 32.80
C VAL A 281 -7.78 15.23 33.25
N GLU A 282 -8.84 14.65 33.82
CA GLU A 282 -10.01 15.35 34.34
C GLU A 282 -9.66 16.12 35.62
N GLU A 283 -8.89 15.52 36.52
CA GLU A 283 -8.30 16.19 37.69
C GLU A 283 -7.39 17.37 37.29
N LEU A 284 -6.61 17.22 36.21
CA LEU A 284 -5.79 18.30 35.64
C LEU A 284 -6.63 19.43 35.04
N MET A 285 -7.72 19.12 34.33
CA MET A 285 -8.63 20.15 33.82
C MET A 285 -9.37 20.88 34.95
N GLU A 286 -9.80 20.15 35.97
CA GLU A 286 -10.54 20.70 37.12
C GLU A 286 -9.66 21.59 37.99
N THR A 287 -8.41 21.20 38.23
CA THR A 287 -7.41 22.06 38.90
C THR A 287 -7.05 23.29 38.06
N GLY A 288 -6.95 23.15 36.73
CA GLY A 288 -6.79 24.27 35.80
C GLY A 288 -7.92 25.30 35.90
N LYS A 289 -9.18 24.86 35.90
CA LYS A 289 -10.35 25.74 36.07
C LYS A 289 -10.31 26.52 37.38
N ARG A 290 -10.02 25.84 38.50
CA ARG A 290 -9.92 26.51 39.82
C ARG A 290 -8.79 27.54 39.86
N ALA A 291 -7.65 27.24 39.24
CA ALA A 291 -6.56 28.21 39.12
C ALA A 291 -6.98 29.45 38.30
N THR A 292 -7.70 29.27 37.19
CA THR A 292 -8.22 30.40 36.41
C THR A 292 -9.28 31.21 37.15
N GLU A 293 -10.19 30.59 37.90
CA GLU A 293 -11.16 31.30 38.73
C GLU A 293 -10.50 32.13 39.84
N ILE A 294 -9.47 31.58 40.49
CA ILE A 294 -8.69 32.29 41.51
C ILE A 294 -7.96 33.48 40.88
N ALA A 295 -7.33 33.30 39.71
CA ALA A 295 -6.67 34.38 38.99
C ALA A 295 -7.65 35.50 38.58
N MET A 296 -8.84 35.15 38.08
CA MET A 296 -9.89 36.14 37.77
C MET A 296 -10.39 36.88 39.02
N LYS A 297 -10.57 36.18 40.15
CA LYS A 297 -10.95 36.82 41.43
C LYS A 297 -9.89 37.81 41.90
N ILE A 298 -8.60 37.45 41.81
CA ILE A 298 -7.49 38.35 42.16
C ILE A 298 -7.49 39.59 41.25
N TYR A 299 -7.56 39.39 39.93
CA TYR A 299 -7.60 40.48 38.94
C TYR A 299 -8.77 41.45 39.20
N ASN A 300 -9.97 40.92 39.38
CA ASN A 300 -11.17 41.73 39.64
C ASN A 300 -11.14 42.43 41.01
N SER A 301 -10.41 41.90 42.00
CA SER A 301 -10.24 42.55 43.31
C SER A 301 -9.11 43.60 43.36
N GLN A 302 -8.35 43.76 42.27
CA GLN A 302 -7.36 44.84 42.09
C GLN A 302 -7.89 45.98 41.20
N ALA A 303 -9.14 45.88 40.72
CA ALA A 303 -9.79 46.85 39.84
C ALA A 303 -10.75 47.81 40.57
N VAL A 304 -10.57 47.96 41.90
CA VAL A 304 -11.33 48.85 42.81
C VAL A 304 -10.34 49.67 43.62
#